data_AF-A0ABD1BV80-F1
#
_entry.id   AF-A0ABD1BV80-F1
#
_cell.length_a   1.000
_cell.length_b   1.000
_cell.length_c   1.000
_cell.angle_alpha   90.00
_cell.angle_beta   90.00
_cell.angle_gamma   90.00
#
_symmetry.space_group_name_H-M   'P 1'
#
loop_
_entity.id
_entity.type
_entity.pdbx_description
1 polymer ?
#
loop_
_entity_poly.entity_id
_entity_poly.type
_entity_poly.pdbx_seq_one_letter_code
_entity_poly.pdbx_strand_id
1 'polypeptide(L)'
;MAKKAVLIGINYPGTSVELRGCVNDVRRMQKCLIERFGFSKDDITVLIDTDNSCIQPTGKNIRDELKKLIESGKSGDFLVFHYSGHGTRIPPETGIGDSTGFDECITPCDMNLIMDHEFKEMVAHVKKGCRLTIISDSCHSGGLIEEVKEQIGESHVNPPKLGIANFFLSIVMTFLATCGIKKSLGDDQETITREVELENSGTVEMKTRYLPLDSFICLLEQQTGETDIESRKIRSILVKVFGEDSSPHVLSKSMKRNGHRGFLSMFQGKGEVNADGSRLIPDKAILLSGCQTDQKSEDVYIRRTGKAYGAFSDAIQTILSTTRKEKKITNKDMVMEARKLLKKQKFTQRPGLYCHDRYVNKQFIC
;
A
#
# COMPACT_ATOMS: atom_id res chain seq x y z
N MET A 1 -17.42 -0.76 22.76
CA MET A 1 -16.22 -0.36 22.00
C MET A 1 -15.82 -1.54 21.16
N ALA A 2 -16.04 -1.46 19.85
CA ALA A 2 -15.69 -2.52 18.90
C ALA A 2 -14.25 -2.34 18.39
N LYS A 3 -13.65 -3.46 17.98
CA LYS A 3 -12.32 -3.53 17.39
C LYS A 3 -12.41 -4.33 16.11
N LYS A 4 -12.26 -3.67 14.96
CA LYS A 4 -12.48 -4.30 13.64
C LYS A 4 -11.28 -4.12 12.75
N ALA A 5 -10.99 -5.09 11.90
CA ALA A 5 -9.84 -5.01 11.02
C ALA A 5 -10.11 -5.58 9.62
N VAL A 6 -9.43 -5.01 8.64
CA VAL A 6 -9.27 -5.56 7.29
C VAL A 6 -7.78 -5.76 7.05
N LEU A 7 -7.37 -6.99 6.74
CA LEU A 7 -5.96 -7.36 6.53
C LEU A 7 -5.81 -7.93 5.12
N ILE A 8 -4.94 -7.33 4.31
CA ILE A 8 -4.79 -7.64 2.89
C ILE A 8 -3.33 -8.01 2.62
N GLY A 9 -3.09 -9.26 2.20
CA GLY A 9 -1.76 -9.76 1.85
C GLY A 9 -1.77 -10.32 0.44
N ILE A 10 -0.95 -9.75 -0.45
CA ILE A 10 -0.94 -10.11 -1.87
C ILE A 10 0.47 -10.56 -2.29
N ASN A 11 0.59 -11.82 -2.71
CA ASN A 11 1.86 -12.42 -3.15
C ASN A 11 2.02 -12.47 -4.68
N TYR A 12 0.95 -12.25 -5.46
CA TYR A 12 0.95 -12.32 -6.92
C TYR A 12 1.52 -13.66 -7.46
N PRO A 13 1.02 -14.81 -6.96
CA PRO A 13 1.64 -16.10 -7.23
C PRO A 13 1.66 -16.44 -8.73
N GLY A 14 2.78 -16.98 -9.20
CA GLY A 14 2.94 -17.36 -10.61
C GLY A 14 3.11 -16.20 -11.59
N THR A 15 3.27 -14.97 -11.12
CA THR A 15 3.55 -13.79 -11.97
C THR A 15 5.03 -13.41 -11.93
N SER A 16 5.47 -12.55 -12.85
CA SER A 16 6.84 -12.01 -12.87
C SER A 16 7.18 -11.12 -11.65
N VAL A 17 6.16 -10.71 -10.89
CA VAL A 17 6.28 -9.80 -9.74
C VAL A 17 5.96 -10.51 -8.42
N GLU A 18 6.05 -11.83 -8.40
CA GLU A 18 5.73 -12.64 -7.23
C GLU A 18 6.56 -12.23 -5.98
N LEU A 19 5.84 -11.96 -4.89
CA LEU A 19 6.32 -11.76 -3.52
C LEU A 19 6.00 -12.99 -2.67
N ARG A 20 6.66 -13.14 -1.51
CA ARG A 20 6.49 -14.32 -0.65
C ARG A 20 6.05 -13.98 0.77
N GLY A 21 6.37 -12.79 1.26
CA GLY A 21 6.14 -12.40 2.66
C GLY A 21 4.75 -11.85 2.97
N CYS A 22 4.02 -11.32 1.98
CA CYS A 22 2.83 -10.51 2.23
C CYS A 22 1.72 -11.24 2.97
N VAL A 23 1.42 -12.48 2.56
CA VAL A 23 0.41 -13.32 3.23
C VAL A 23 0.85 -13.71 4.66
N ASN A 24 2.15 -13.93 4.88
CA ASN A 24 2.66 -14.23 6.23
C ASN A 24 2.54 -13.02 7.16
N ASP A 25 2.74 -11.81 6.63
CA ASP A 25 2.63 -10.57 7.39
C ASP A 25 1.21 -10.39 7.95
N VAL A 26 0.19 -10.57 7.11
CA VAL A 26 -1.21 -10.40 7.54
C VAL A 26 -1.68 -11.52 8.47
N ARG A 27 -1.23 -12.76 8.28
CA ARG A 27 -1.51 -13.87 9.21
C ARG A 27 -0.91 -13.61 10.59
N ARG A 28 0.32 -13.07 10.65
CA ARG A 28 0.95 -12.66 11.92
C ARG A 28 0.24 -11.48 12.55
N MET A 29 -0.18 -10.50 11.75
CA MET A 29 -0.96 -9.37 12.25
C MET A 29 -2.32 -9.82 12.82
N GLN A 30 -3.04 -10.71 12.13
CA GLN A 30 -4.30 -11.28 12.63
C GLN A 30 -4.12 -11.91 14.00
N LYS A 31 -3.11 -12.78 14.16
CA LYS A 31 -2.78 -13.40 15.44
C LYS A 31 -2.46 -12.36 16.51
N CYS A 32 -1.68 -11.34 16.16
CA CYS A 32 -1.32 -10.25 17.06
C CYS A 32 -2.54 -9.44 17.53
N LEU A 33 -3.44 -9.09 16.61
CA LEU A 33 -4.68 -8.37 16.91
C LEU A 33 -5.55 -9.14 17.90
N ILE A 34 -5.68 -10.45 17.73
CA ILE A 34 -6.44 -11.32 18.63
C ILE A 34 -5.74 -11.43 20.00
N GLU A 35 -4.48 -11.88 20.03
CA GLU A 35 -3.79 -12.29 21.26
C GLU A 35 -3.26 -11.13 22.12
N ARG A 36 -2.96 -10.00 21.49
CA ARG A 36 -2.39 -8.82 22.17
C ARG A 36 -3.39 -7.69 22.28
N PHE A 37 -4.15 -7.43 21.23
CA PHE A 37 -5.07 -6.29 21.20
C PHE A 37 -6.53 -6.69 21.46
N GLY A 38 -6.83 -7.98 21.65
CA GLY A 38 -8.17 -8.44 22.04
C GLY A 38 -9.24 -8.18 20.99
N PHE A 39 -8.90 -8.26 19.71
CA PHE A 39 -9.88 -8.26 18.62
C PHE A 39 -10.58 -9.62 18.58
N SER A 40 -11.88 -9.62 18.29
CA SER A 40 -12.59 -10.87 17.96
C SER A 40 -12.15 -11.34 16.59
N LYS A 41 -12.01 -12.67 16.40
CA LYS A 41 -11.71 -13.24 15.08
C LYS A 41 -12.79 -12.87 14.05
N ASP A 42 -14.06 -12.81 14.48
CA ASP A 42 -15.21 -12.51 13.62
C ASP A 42 -15.27 -11.04 13.19
N ASP A 43 -14.52 -10.15 13.87
CA ASP A 43 -14.40 -8.74 13.53
C ASP A 43 -13.14 -8.46 12.66
N ILE A 44 -12.43 -9.50 12.21
CA ILE A 44 -11.26 -9.39 11.33
C ILE A 44 -11.55 -10.05 9.98
N THR A 45 -11.63 -9.25 8.93
CA THR A 45 -11.68 -9.74 7.54
C THR A 45 -10.26 -9.87 6.99
N VAL A 46 -9.96 -11.00 6.34
CA VAL A 46 -8.66 -11.26 5.70
C VAL A 46 -8.86 -11.50 4.20
N LEU A 47 -8.07 -10.81 3.38
CA LEU A 47 -8.02 -10.99 1.92
C LEU A 47 -6.62 -11.45 1.51
N ILE A 48 -6.51 -12.61 0.88
CA ILE A 48 -5.23 -13.20 0.43
C ILE A 48 -5.41 -13.92 -0.90
N ASP A 49 -4.38 -13.90 -1.76
CA ASP A 49 -4.42 -14.46 -3.12
C ASP A 49 -3.81 -15.86 -3.24
N THR A 50 -3.29 -16.42 -2.15
CA THR A 50 -2.68 -17.75 -2.12
C THR A 50 -3.63 -18.87 -1.66
N ASP A 51 -4.90 -18.55 -1.41
CA ASP A 51 -5.90 -19.49 -0.90
C ASP A 51 -7.30 -19.14 -1.43
N ASN A 52 -7.79 -19.92 -2.39
CA ASN A 52 -9.07 -19.69 -3.05
C ASN A 52 -10.29 -19.84 -2.12
N SER A 53 -10.11 -20.35 -0.89
CA SER A 53 -11.17 -20.36 0.12
C SER A 53 -11.33 -19.02 0.83
N CYS A 54 -10.35 -18.13 0.71
CA CYS A 54 -10.37 -16.78 1.25
C CYS A 54 -10.98 -15.79 0.24
N ILE A 55 -11.31 -14.59 0.73
CA ILE A 55 -11.71 -13.49 -0.15
C ILE A 55 -10.47 -13.06 -0.96
N GLN A 56 -10.55 -13.15 -2.29
CA GLN A 56 -9.44 -12.72 -3.14
C GLN A 56 -9.24 -11.20 -3.05
N PRO A 57 -8.01 -10.69 -2.96
CA PRO A 57 -7.70 -9.27 -2.83
C PRO A 57 -7.73 -8.54 -4.18
N THR A 58 -8.89 -8.63 -4.87
CA THR A 58 -9.16 -7.86 -6.09
C THR A 58 -9.46 -6.40 -5.75
N GLY A 59 -9.33 -5.49 -6.73
CA GLY A 59 -9.62 -4.07 -6.51
C GLY A 59 -11.03 -3.85 -5.97
N LYS A 60 -12.01 -4.59 -6.52
CA LYS A 60 -13.39 -4.59 -6.05
C LYS A 60 -13.51 -5.03 -4.59
N ASN A 61 -12.94 -6.18 -4.23
CA ASN A 61 -13.11 -6.75 -2.89
C ASN A 61 -12.42 -5.88 -1.83
N ILE A 62 -11.25 -5.33 -2.13
CA ILE A 62 -10.55 -4.41 -1.22
C ILE A 62 -11.39 -3.15 -0.98
N ARG A 63 -11.96 -2.54 -2.03
CA ARG A 63 -12.87 -1.39 -1.94
C ARG A 63 -14.09 -1.71 -1.07
N ASP A 64 -14.75 -2.83 -1.33
CA ASP A 64 -15.94 -3.24 -0.60
C ASP A 64 -15.65 -3.46 0.89
N GLU A 65 -14.55 -4.13 1.23
CA GLU A 65 -14.20 -4.41 2.62
C GLU A 65 -13.69 -3.16 3.37
N LEU A 66 -12.93 -2.28 2.71
CA LEU A 66 -12.57 -0.98 3.29
C LEU A 66 -13.81 -0.14 3.57
N LYS A 67 -14.77 -0.11 2.64
CA LYS A 67 -16.05 0.58 2.84
C LYS A 67 -16.83 0.01 4.02
N LYS A 68 -17.01 -1.31 4.09
CA LYS A 68 -17.68 -1.97 5.22
C LYS A 68 -17.01 -1.65 6.55
N LEU A 69 -15.67 -1.67 6.60
CA LEU A 69 -14.90 -1.33 7.79
C LEU A 69 -15.25 0.09 8.28
N ILE A 70 -15.19 1.08 7.38
CA ILE A 70 -15.43 2.49 7.66
C ILE A 70 -16.88 2.75 8.07
N GLU A 71 -17.85 2.21 7.33
CA GLU A 71 -19.28 2.41 7.59
C GLU A 71 -19.72 1.78 8.92
N SER A 72 -19.10 0.67 9.29
CA SER A 72 -19.43 -0.07 10.52
C SER A 72 -18.82 0.53 11.79
N GLY A 73 -17.86 1.45 11.67
CA GLY A 73 -17.22 2.13 12.78
C GLY A 73 -18.14 3.12 13.48
N LYS A 74 -17.99 3.25 14.81
CA LYS A 74 -18.68 4.25 15.64
C LYS A 74 -17.67 5.00 16.51
N SER A 75 -18.10 6.12 17.09
CA SER A 75 -17.25 6.88 18.02
C SER A 75 -16.77 5.97 19.16
N GLY A 76 -15.47 5.98 19.44
CA GLY A 76 -14.81 5.13 20.42
C GLY A 76 -14.26 3.81 19.86
N ASP A 77 -14.66 3.38 18.66
CA ASP A 77 -14.17 2.13 18.06
C ASP A 77 -12.73 2.26 17.52
N PHE A 78 -12.05 1.12 17.44
CA PHE A 78 -10.72 0.99 16.85
C PHE A 78 -10.82 0.19 15.55
N LEU A 79 -10.38 0.80 14.45
CA LEU A 79 -10.32 0.17 13.14
C LEU A 79 -8.87 -0.03 12.73
N VAL A 80 -8.56 -1.15 12.12
CA VAL A 80 -7.23 -1.45 11.56
C VAL A 80 -7.36 -1.80 10.09
N PHE A 81 -6.56 -1.15 9.25
CA PHE A 81 -6.35 -1.54 7.87
C PHE A 81 -4.87 -1.87 7.69
N HIS A 82 -4.54 -3.12 7.38
CA HIS A 82 -3.16 -3.54 7.11
C HIS A 82 -3.06 -4.02 5.67
N TYR A 83 -2.23 -3.36 4.89
CA TYR A 83 -1.90 -3.76 3.53
C TYR A 83 -0.44 -4.21 3.45
N SER A 84 -0.21 -5.36 2.84
CA SER A 84 1.10 -5.92 2.54
C SER A 84 1.08 -6.41 1.08
N GLY A 85 1.87 -5.79 0.22
CA GLY A 85 1.83 -6.04 -1.23
C GLY A 85 2.58 -4.98 -2.03
N HIS A 86 2.38 -4.98 -3.34
CA HIS A 86 3.00 -3.98 -4.22
C HIS A 86 2.35 -2.61 -4.11
N GLY A 87 3.17 -1.57 -4.19
CA GLY A 87 2.74 -0.23 -4.56
C GLY A 87 3.33 0.17 -5.91
N THR A 88 2.59 0.95 -6.67
CA THR A 88 3.03 1.47 -7.98
C THR A 88 2.72 2.96 -8.10
N ARG A 89 3.20 3.57 -9.18
CA ARG A 89 2.90 4.95 -9.57
C ARG A 89 2.48 4.99 -11.02
N ILE A 90 1.39 5.69 -11.30
CA ILE A 90 0.95 5.93 -12.67
C ILE A 90 1.03 7.43 -13.00
N PRO A 91 1.33 7.81 -14.25
CA PRO A 91 1.33 9.22 -14.66
C PRO A 91 -0.03 9.87 -14.37
N PRO A 92 -0.08 11.16 -14.01
CA PRO A 92 -1.34 11.85 -13.73
C PRO A 92 -2.17 12.07 -14.99
N GLU A 93 -3.49 12.16 -14.86
CA GLU A 93 -4.41 12.26 -16.01
C GLU A 93 -4.33 13.61 -16.72
N THR A 94 -4.13 14.71 -15.98
CA THR A 94 -4.20 16.09 -16.49
C THR A 94 -2.83 16.75 -16.63
N GLY A 95 -1.75 15.99 -16.51
CA GLY A 95 -0.37 16.51 -16.56
C GLY A 95 0.08 17.28 -15.29
N ILE A 96 -0.82 17.49 -14.32
CA ILE A 96 -0.53 17.96 -12.97
C ILE A 96 -0.79 16.78 -12.04
N GLY A 97 0.26 16.24 -11.42
CA GLY A 97 0.13 15.16 -10.43
C GLY A 97 -0.14 15.67 -9.02
N ASP A 98 -0.11 14.74 -8.06
CA ASP A 98 -0.02 15.05 -6.63
C ASP A 98 1.32 15.76 -6.31
N SER A 99 1.69 15.92 -5.03
CA SER A 99 2.99 16.53 -4.69
C SER A 99 4.20 15.74 -5.22
N THR A 100 4.01 14.48 -5.58
CA THR A 100 5.03 13.61 -6.17
C THR A 100 5.05 13.69 -7.70
N GLY A 101 4.01 14.26 -8.32
CA GLY A 101 3.82 14.32 -9.76
C GLY A 101 3.23 13.04 -10.37
N PHE A 102 2.78 12.08 -9.57
CA PHE A 102 2.26 10.77 -9.99
C PHE A 102 1.14 10.31 -9.07
N ASP A 103 0.16 9.55 -9.55
CA ASP A 103 -0.80 8.91 -8.63
C ASP A 103 -0.17 7.66 -8.01
N GLU A 104 0.05 7.67 -6.69
CA GLU A 104 0.46 6.50 -5.93
C GLU A 104 -0.69 5.50 -5.80
N CYS A 105 -0.41 4.20 -5.96
CA CYS A 105 -1.46 3.18 -6.04
C CYS A 105 -1.13 1.95 -5.19
N ILE A 106 -2.13 1.46 -4.46
CA ILE A 106 -2.18 0.05 -4.03
C ILE A 106 -2.43 -0.80 -5.27
N THR A 107 -1.76 -1.95 -5.37
CA THR A 107 -1.86 -2.87 -6.53
C THR A 107 -2.59 -4.16 -6.13
N PRO A 108 -3.90 -4.29 -6.38
CA PRO A 108 -4.64 -5.53 -6.14
C PRO A 108 -4.18 -6.70 -7.02
N CYS A 109 -4.58 -7.93 -6.71
CA CYS A 109 -4.10 -9.12 -7.45
C CYS A 109 -4.57 -9.18 -8.92
N ASP A 110 -5.65 -8.47 -9.24
CA ASP A 110 -6.25 -8.34 -10.57
C ASP A 110 -5.83 -7.06 -11.31
N MET A 111 -4.80 -6.35 -10.82
CA MET A 111 -4.28 -5.10 -11.40
C MET A 111 -5.28 -3.94 -11.45
N ASN A 112 -6.47 -4.09 -10.85
CA ASN A 112 -7.47 -3.03 -10.74
C ASN A 112 -7.06 -2.01 -9.65
N LEU A 113 -6.11 -1.14 -10.00
CA LEU A 113 -5.44 -0.21 -9.07
C LEU A 113 -6.40 0.56 -8.17
N ILE A 114 -5.99 0.74 -6.91
CA ILE A 114 -6.65 1.64 -5.95
C ILE A 114 -5.72 2.83 -5.75
N MET A 115 -6.16 3.99 -6.23
CA MET A 115 -5.36 5.21 -6.24
C MET A 115 -5.43 5.90 -4.87
N ASP A 116 -4.38 6.62 -4.51
CA ASP A 116 -4.26 7.35 -3.24
C ASP A 116 -5.41 8.32 -2.98
N HIS A 117 -5.86 9.08 -3.99
CA HIS A 117 -6.96 10.03 -3.87
C HIS A 117 -8.31 9.35 -3.61
N GLU A 118 -8.53 8.19 -4.23
CA GLU A 118 -9.70 7.34 -3.98
C GLU A 118 -9.67 6.85 -2.52
N PHE A 119 -8.51 6.34 -2.08
CA PHE A 119 -8.32 5.85 -0.72
C PHE A 119 -8.52 6.97 0.32
N LYS A 120 -7.98 8.17 0.07
CA LYS A 120 -8.18 9.39 0.86
C LYS A 120 -9.67 9.73 0.99
N GLU A 121 -10.41 9.70 -0.12
CA GLU A 121 -11.85 9.98 -0.11
C GLU A 121 -12.64 8.95 0.72
N MET A 122 -12.30 7.66 0.63
CA MET A 122 -12.91 6.65 1.49
C MET A 122 -12.61 6.93 2.97
N VAL A 123 -11.35 7.16 3.31
CA VAL A 123 -10.91 7.41 4.70
C VAL A 123 -11.52 8.68 5.29
N ALA A 124 -11.84 9.70 4.48
CA ALA A 124 -12.52 10.92 4.91
C ALA A 124 -13.88 10.65 5.60
N HIS A 125 -14.53 9.52 5.29
CA HIS A 125 -15.82 9.12 5.84
C HIS A 125 -15.74 8.40 7.19
N VAL A 126 -14.55 8.17 7.73
CA VAL A 126 -14.40 7.64 9.09
C VAL A 126 -15.19 8.54 10.05
N LYS A 127 -16.00 7.91 10.91
CA LYS A 127 -16.87 8.66 11.84
C LYS A 127 -16.01 9.35 12.91
N LYS A 128 -16.40 10.58 13.29
CA LYS A 128 -15.74 11.32 14.36
C LYS A 128 -15.67 10.48 15.64
N GLY A 129 -14.50 10.48 16.28
CA GLY A 129 -14.25 9.71 17.51
C GLY A 129 -13.86 8.24 17.28
N CYS A 130 -13.97 7.73 16.05
CA CYS A 130 -13.38 6.45 15.65
C CYS A 130 -11.88 6.65 15.36
N ARG A 131 -11.05 5.64 15.65
CA ARG A 131 -9.61 5.68 15.34
C ARG A 131 -9.28 4.61 14.31
N LEU A 132 -8.94 5.04 13.10
CA LEU A 132 -8.43 4.16 12.05
C LEU A 132 -6.90 4.14 12.08
N THR A 133 -6.29 2.98 12.29
CA THR A 133 -4.85 2.74 12.14
C THR A 133 -4.60 2.04 10.81
N ILE A 134 -3.78 2.63 9.97
CA ILE A 134 -3.42 2.14 8.64
C ILE A 134 -1.94 1.74 8.69
N ILE A 135 -1.65 0.49 8.35
CA ILE A 135 -0.29 -0.03 8.25
C ILE A 135 -0.09 -0.40 6.79
N SER A 136 0.79 0.31 6.09
CA SER A 136 1.06 0.07 4.67
C SER A 136 2.49 -0.43 4.50
N ASP A 137 2.65 -1.75 4.38
CA ASP A 137 3.93 -2.37 4.07
C ASP A 137 4.11 -2.52 2.55
N SER A 138 4.20 -1.37 1.89
CA SER A 138 4.34 -1.22 0.45
C SER A 138 5.17 0.02 0.11
N CYS A 139 5.79 0.02 -1.08
CA CYS A 139 6.36 1.25 -1.65
C CYS A 139 5.27 2.25 -2.02
N HIS A 140 5.61 3.54 -2.10
CA HIS A 140 4.68 4.60 -2.54
C HIS A 140 3.36 4.59 -1.77
N SER A 141 3.47 4.59 -0.44
CA SER A 141 2.34 4.66 0.48
C SER A 141 2.23 6.01 1.20
N GLY A 142 3.14 6.95 0.93
CA GLY A 142 3.16 8.27 1.57
C GLY A 142 1.99 9.15 1.16
N GLY A 143 1.55 9.04 -0.10
CA GLY A 143 0.41 9.79 -0.66
C GLY A 143 -0.95 9.35 -0.11
N LEU A 144 -1.04 8.16 0.50
CA LEU A 144 -2.31 7.55 0.93
C LEU A 144 -3.10 8.40 1.93
N ILE A 145 -2.44 9.26 2.72
CA ILE A 145 -3.11 10.27 3.55
C ILE A 145 -2.34 11.61 3.59
N GLU A 146 -1.78 12.02 2.45
CA GLU A 146 -0.91 13.19 2.29
C GLU A 146 -1.41 14.52 2.90
N GLU A 147 -2.74 14.69 3.04
CA GLU A 147 -3.35 15.85 3.72
C GLU A 147 -3.17 15.84 5.25
N VAL A 148 -2.43 14.86 5.79
CA VAL A 148 -2.15 14.70 7.22
C VAL A 148 -0.68 14.93 7.48
N LYS A 149 -0.39 15.75 8.49
CA LYS A 149 0.98 16.12 8.89
C LYS A 149 1.89 14.89 9.01
N GLU A 150 3.01 14.95 8.29
CA GLU A 150 4.12 14.01 8.44
C GLU A 150 4.81 14.28 9.79
N GLN A 151 4.69 13.34 10.71
CA GLN A 151 5.24 13.43 12.07
C GLN A 151 6.64 12.86 12.13
N ILE A 152 6.87 11.81 11.35
CA ILE A 152 8.16 11.16 11.17
C ILE A 152 8.30 10.86 9.69
N GLY A 153 9.19 11.61 9.02
CA GLY A 153 9.50 11.42 7.61
C GLY A 153 10.38 12.55 7.08
N GLU A 154 10.74 12.46 5.80
CA GLU A 154 11.75 13.33 5.17
C GLU A 154 11.23 13.95 3.86
N SER A 155 9.92 13.87 3.60
CA SER A 155 9.32 14.34 2.34
C SER A 155 9.55 15.84 2.08
N HIS A 156 9.76 16.63 3.14
CA HIS A 156 10.05 18.07 3.05
C HIS A 156 11.54 18.42 2.86
N VAL A 157 12.46 17.46 2.85
CA VAL A 157 13.91 17.74 2.94
C VAL A 157 14.60 17.84 1.57
N ASN A 158 14.06 17.26 0.49
CA ASN A 158 14.58 17.44 -0.88
C ASN A 158 13.51 17.11 -1.95
N PRO A 159 13.04 18.07 -2.76
CA PRO A 159 12.25 17.73 -3.94
C PRO A 159 13.13 17.01 -4.98
N PRO A 160 12.68 15.90 -5.59
CA PRO A 160 13.47 15.19 -6.60
C PRO A 160 13.68 16.08 -7.83
N LYS A 161 14.94 16.17 -8.32
CA LYS A 161 15.25 16.83 -9.59
C LYS A 161 14.77 15.96 -10.75
N LEU A 162 13.72 16.40 -11.44
CA LEU A 162 13.08 15.65 -12.53
C LEU A 162 13.86 15.80 -13.84
N GLY A 163 14.56 14.74 -14.27
CA GLY A 163 15.19 14.64 -15.59
C GLY A 163 14.30 13.88 -16.57
N ILE A 164 13.38 14.57 -17.24
CA ILE A 164 12.42 13.98 -18.21
C ILE A 164 13.14 13.22 -19.35
N ALA A 165 14.37 13.61 -19.70
CA ALA A 165 15.11 13.05 -20.84
C ALA A 165 15.66 11.62 -20.59
N ASN A 166 16.01 11.26 -19.34
CA ASN A 166 16.59 9.94 -19.04
C ASN A 166 15.52 8.84 -18.98
N PHE A 167 14.27 9.21 -18.70
CA PHE A 167 13.14 8.28 -18.63
C PHE A 167 12.73 7.74 -20.00
N PHE A 168 12.63 8.61 -21.01
CA PHE A 168 12.26 8.19 -22.37
C PHE A 168 13.31 7.29 -23.03
N LEU A 169 14.60 7.47 -22.70
CA LEU A 169 15.68 6.65 -23.25
C LEU A 169 15.66 5.22 -22.67
N SER A 170 15.29 5.08 -21.38
CA SER A 170 15.13 3.77 -20.72
C SER A 170 13.95 2.97 -21.29
N ILE A 171 12.84 3.65 -21.62
CA ILE A 171 11.64 3.02 -22.21
C ILE A 171 11.94 2.35 -23.57
N VAL A 172 12.69 3.04 -24.44
CA VAL A 172 13.01 2.52 -25.79
C VAL A 172 13.99 1.35 -25.72
N MET A 173 14.92 1.35 -24.77
CA MET A 173 15.95 0.30 -24.65
C MET A 173 15.44 -0.97 -23.97
N THR A 174 14.54 -0.87 -22.99
CA THR A 174 13.92 -2.05 -22.34
C THR A 174 12.99 -2.81 -23.29
N PHE A 175 12.31 -2.10 -24.21
CA PHE A 175 11.45 -2.72 -25.23
C PHE A 175 12.20 -3.71 -26.13
N LEU A 176 13.48 -3.45 -26.43
CA LEU A 176 14.31 -4.32 -27.28
C LEU A 176 14.84 -5.56 -26.53
N ALA A 177 15.01 -5.47 -25.21
CA ALA A 177 15.50 -6.58 -24.39
C ALA A 177 14.40 -7.63 -24.12
N THR A 178 13.14 -7.21 -23.96
CA THR A 178 12.00 -8.10 -23.74
C THR A 178 11.53 -8.81 -25.02
N CYS A 179 11.93 -8.30 -26.20
CA CYS A 179 11.68 -8.90 -27.52
C CYS A 179 12.87 -9.70 -28.09
N GLY A 180 13.93 -9.95 -27.32
CA GLY A 180 14.96 -10.94 -27.68
C GLY A 180 16.14 -10.47 -28.54
N ILE A 181 16.45 -9.17 -28.62
CA ILE A 181 17.68 -8.70 -29.31
C ILE A 181 18.73 -8.29 -28.26
N LYS A 182 19.74 -9.15 -28.05
CA LYS A 182 20.90 -8.84 -27.20
C LYS A 182 21.87 -7.92 -27.93
N LYS A 183 22.08 -6.71 -27.41
CA LYS A 183 23.36 -6.00 -27.57
C LYS A 183 23.74 -5.30 -26.27
N SER A 184 24.95 -5.59 -25.80
CA SER A 184 25.53 -5.03 -24.59
C SER A 184 25.89 -3.56 -24.78
N LEU A 185 25.42 -2.69 -23.89
CA LEU A 185 26.04 -1.42 -23.47
C LEU A 185 25.35 -1.01 -22.16
N GLY A 186 26.13 -0.75 -21.12
CA GLY A 186 25.65 -0.58 -19.75
C GLY A 186 24.97 0.76 -19.49
N ASP A 187 23.91 0.73 -18.68
CA ASP A 187 23.51 1.78 -17.73
C ASP A 187 22.41 1.24 -16.79
N ASP A 188 22.35 1.75 -15.55
CA ASP A 188 21.58 1.33 -14.37
C ASP A 188 20.27 0.54 -14.57
N GLN A 189 20.36 -0.80 -14.60
CA GLN A 189 19.20 -1.69 -14.57
C GLN A 189 18.74 -1.90 -13.11
N GLU A 190 17.70 -1.19 -12.68
CA GLU A 190 17.14 -1.27 -11.33
C GLU A 190 16.67 -2.71 -11.02
N THR A 191 17.53 -3.48 -10.35
CA THR A 191 17.28 -4.91 -10.14
C THR A 191 16.17 -5.09 -9.11
N ILE A 192 15.05 -5.68 -9.51
CA ILE A 192 13.87 -5.97 -8.67
C ILE A 192 14.23 -6.87 -7.47
N THR A 193 15.25 -7.72 -7.64
CA THR A 193 15.71 -8.69 -6.67
C THR A 193 17.19 -8.46 -6.33
N ARG A 194 17.54 -8.53 -5.05
CA ARG A 194 18.90 -8.53 -4.53
C ARG A 194 19.10 -9.80 -3.68
N GLU A 195 20.20 -10.50 -3.89
CA GLU A 195 20.56 -11.67 -3.08
C GLU A 195 21.77 -11.35 -2.22
N VAL A 196 21.73 -11.80 -0.96
CA VAL A 196 22.81 -11.64 0.01
C VAL A 196 23.11 -13.00 0.63
N GLU A 197 24.35 -13.46 0.52
CA GLU A 197 24.82 -14.63 1.24
C GLU A 197 25.23 -14.26 2.67
N LEU A 198 24.72 -14.98 3.66
CA LEU A 198 25.08 -14.81 5.06
C LEU A 198 25.73 -16.10 5.59
N GLU A 199 26.90 -15.97 6.20
CA GLU A 199 27.76 -17.07 6.69
C GLU A 199 27.01 -18.11 7.54
N ASN A 200 25.94 -17.72 8.26
CA ASN A 200 25.17 -18.60 9.15
C ASN A 200 23.69 -18.80 8.78
N SER A 201 23.17 -18.10 7.77
CA SER A 201 21.73 -18.08 7.47
C SER A 201 21.36 -18.65 6.10
N GLY A 202 22.36 -18.91 5.26
CA GLY A 202 22.17 -19.21 3.83
C GLY A 202 21.85 -17.95 3.03
N THR A 203 21.47 -18.12 1.78
CA THR A 203 21.10 -17.02 0.88
C THR A 203 19.78 -16.38 1.31
N VAL A 204 19.80 -15.06 1.45
CA VAL A 204 18.63 -14.21 1.67
C VAL A 204 18.33 -13.48 0.37
N GLU A 205 17.12 -13.66 -0.14
CA GLU A 205 16.59 -12.94 -1.30
C GLU A 205 15.75 -11.77 -0.79
N MET A 206 16.00 -10.57 -1.30
CA MET A 206 15.24 -9.36 -1.02
C MET A 206 14.64 -8.86 -2.32
N LYS A 207 13.32 -8.67 -2.36
CA LYS A 207 12.63 -8.08 -3.49
C LYS A 207 11.98 -6.76 -3.10
N THR A 208 12.06 -5.78 -3.98
CA THR A 208 11.33 -4.54 -3.75
C THR A 208 9.82 -4.78 -3.86
N ARG A 209 9.06 -4.13 -2.98
CA ARG A 209 7.60 -4.03 -3.06
C ARG A 209 7.14 -2.89 -3.96
N TYR A 210 8.04 -2.27 -4.72
CA TYR A 210 7.69 -1.38 -5.82
C TYR A 210 7.38 -2.21 -7.06
N LEU A 211 6.24 -1.96 -7.69
CA LEU A 211 5.90 -2.49 -9.00
C LEU A 211 6.19 -1.42 -10.06
N PRO A 212 7.23 -1.59 -10.91
CA PRO A 212 7.50 -0.69 -12.01
C PRO A 212 6.33 -0.62 -12.99
N LEU A 213 6.13 0.56 -13.60
CA LEU A 213 5.02 0.82 -14.53
C LEU A 213 4.96 -0.16 -15.70
N ASP A 214 6.11 -0.50 -16.29
CA ASP A 214 6.18 -1.42 -17.43
C ASP A 214 5.78 -2.85 -17.03
N SER A 215 6.21 -3.29 -15.84
CA SER A 215 5.80 -4.59 -15.29
C SER A 215 4.31 -4.61 -14.99
N PHE A 216 3.75 -3.50 -14.46
CA PHE A 216 2.30 -3.36 -14.28
C PHE A 216 1.55 -3.45 -15.61
N ILE A 217 1.99 -2.72 -16.63
CA ILE A 217 1.38 -2.76 -17.97
C ILE A 217 1.40 -4.18 -18.52
N CYS A 218 2.55 -4.86 -18.47
CA CYS A 218 2.69 -6.23 -18.96
C CYS A 218 1.73 -7.21 -18.24
N LEU A 219 1.57 -7.08 -16.92
CA LEU A 219 0.61 -7.89 -16.17
C LEU A 219 -0.84 -7.56 -16.51
N LEU A 220 -1.16 -6.28 -16.69
CA LEU A 220 -2.49 -5.85 -17.11
C LEU A 220 -2.82 -6.42 -18.49
N GLU A 221 -1.90 -6.40 -19.45
CA GLU A 221 -2.07 -7.03 -20.76
C GLU A 221 -2.30 -8.55 -20.63
N GLN A 222 -1.47 -9.24 -19.85
CA GLN A 222 -1.59 -10.68 -19.63
C GLN A 222 -2.92 -11.09 -18.99
N GLN A 223 -3.41 -10.31 -18.02
CA GLN A 223 -4.65 -10.63 -17.30
C GLN A 223 -5.91 -10.26 -18.07
N THR A 224 -5.85 -9.25 -18.94
CA THR A 224 -7.03 -8.69 -19.60
C THR A 224 -7.15 -9.07 -21.08
N GLY A 225 -6.04 -9.49 -21.70
CA GLY A 225 -5.95 -9.74 -23.14
C GLY A 225 -5.88 -8.47 -23.98
N GLU A 226 -5.86 -7.29 -23.36
CA GLU A 226 -5.59 -6.03 -24.05
C GLU A 226 -4.11 -5.97 -24.47
N THR A 227 -3.81 -5.31 -25.59
CA THR A 227 -2.44 -5.16 -26.11
C THR A 227 -2.13 -3.70 -26.40
N ASP A 228 -0.83 -3.36 -26.44
CA ASP A 228 -0.30 -2.04 -26.78
C ASP A 228 -0.81 -0.94 -25.84
N ILE A 229 -0.80 -1.24 -24.54
CA ILE A 229 -1.26 -0.31 -23.51
C ILE A 229 -0.25 0.85 -23.37
N GLU A 230 -0.58 1.99 -23.97
CA GLU A 230 0.15 3.23 -23.71
C GLU A 230 -0.04 3.66 -22.25
N SER A 231 1.04 4.11 -21.60
CA SER A 231 1.02 4.56 -20.19
C SER A 231 -0.02 5.64 -19.88
N ARG A 232 -0.34 6.50 -20.86
CA ARG A 232 -1.37 7.55 -20.73
C ARG A 232 -2.80 7.01 -20.79
N LYS A 233 -3.00 5.80 -21.30
CA LYS A 233 -4.32 5.15 -21.47
C LYS A 233 -4.68 4.20 -20.33
N ILE A 234 -3.79 3.97 -19.35
CA ILE A 234 -4.00 3.04 -18.23
C ILE A 234 -5.39 3.22 -17.60
N ARG A 235 -5.77 4.45 -17.23
CA ARG A 235 -7.08 4.73 -16.61
C ARG A 235 -8.25 4.28 -17.48
N SER A 236 -8.20 4.59 -18.78
CA SER A 236 -9.26 4.20 -19.72
C SER A 236 -9.38 2.69 -19.87
N ILE A 237 -8.27 1.96 -19.78
CA ILE A 237 -8.26 0.50 -19.86
C ILE A 237 -8.79 -0.11 -18.57
N LEU A 238 -8.40 0.41 -17.41
CA LEU A 238 -8.99 -0.01 -16.14
C LEU A 238 -10.52 0.13 -16.16
N VAL A 239 -11.04 1.24 -16.71
CA VAL A 239 -12.50 1.42 -16.90
C VAL A 239 -13.08 0.44 -17.90
N LYS A 240 -12.40 0.19 -19.02
CA LYS A 240 -12.85 -0.75 -20.06
C LYS A 240 -12.98 -2.17 -19.52
N VAL A 241 -12.00 -2.61 -18.73
CA VAL A 241 -11.87 -3.98 -18.23
C VAL A 241 -12.77 -4.20 -17.01
N PHE A 242 -12.67 -3.31 -16.02
CA PHE A 242 -13.33 -3.51 -14.72
C PHE A 242 -14.67 -2.78 -14.62
N GLY A 243 -15.04 -1.95 -15.61
CA GLY A 243 -16.30 -1.23 -15.61
C GLY A 243 -16.48 -0.43 -14.32
N GLU A 244 -17.60 -0.65 -13.65
CA GLU A 244 -17.98 0.03 -12.40
C GLU A 244 -17.15 -0.37 -11.18
N ASP A 245 -16.42 -1.49 -11.26
CA ASP A 245 -15.51 -1.95 -10.21
C ASP A 245 -14.15 -1.25 -10.27
N SER A 246 -13.89 -0.43 -11.29
CA SER A 246 -12.72 0.45 -11.39
C SER A 246 -12.82 1.64 -10.42
N SER A 247 -11.70 2.36 -10.25
CA SER A 247 -11.68 3.54 -9.39
C SER A 247 -12.75 4.57 -9.78
N PRO A 248 -13.56 5.09 -8.84
CA PRO A 248 -14.61 6.05 -9.15
C PRO A 248 -14.10 7.33 -9.83
N HIS A 249 -12.84 7.68 -9.65
CA HIS A 249 -12.27 8.87 -10.29
C HIS A 249 -12.04 8.68 -11.78
N VAL A 250 -11.86 7.44 -12.24
CA VAL A 250 -11.71 7.14 -13.66
C VAL A 250 -13.05 6.89 -14.37
N LEU A 251 -14.14 6.71 -13.62
CA LEU A 251 -15.47 6.48 -14.17
C LEU A 251 -16.08 7.72 -14.83
N SER A 252 -16.71 7.52 -16.00
CA SER A 252 -17.54 8.55 -16.64
C SER A 252 -18.78 8.89 -15.79
N LYS A 253 -19.30 10.11 -15.92
CA LYS A 253 -20.55 10.55 -15.23
C LYS A 253 -21.74 9.62 -15.48
N SER A 254 -21.82 8.99 -16.66
CA SER A 254 -22.89 8.05 -17.00
C SER A 254 -22.75 6.73 -16.24
N MET A 255 -21.53 6.18 -16.15
CA MET A 255 -21.25 4.96 -15.39
C MET A 255 -21.48 5.17 -13.89
N LYS A 256 -21.17 6.36 -13.37
CA LYS A 256 -21.47 6.74 -11.98
C LYS A 256 -22.97 6.74 -11.64
N ARG A 257 -23.87 6.90 -12.62
CA ARG A 257 -25.33 6.90 -12.41
C ARG A 257 -25.94 5.50 -12.43
N ASN A 258 -25.32 4.56 -13.13
CA ASN A 258 -25.84 3.21 -13.32
C ASN A 258 -25.23 2.18 -12.35
N GLY A 259 -24.09 2.49 -11.73
CA GLY A 259 -23.37 1.52 -10.92
C GLY A 259 -23.86 1.27 -9.52
N HIS A 260 -23.37 0.17 -8.94
CA HIS A 260 -23.70 -0.33 -7.59
C HIS A 260 -23.87 0.84 -6.60
N ARG A 261 -25.13 1.16 -6.29
CA ARG A 261 -25.54 2.38 -5.57
C ARG A 261 -24.80 2.62 -4.26
N GLY A 262 -24.27 1.56 -3.64
CA GLY A 262 -23.57 1.61 -2.36
C GLY A 262 -22.18 2.24 -2.41
N PHE A 263 -21.27 1.81 -3.30
CA PHE A 263 -19.88 2.30 -3.32
C PHE A 263 -19.82 3.75 -3.83
N LEU A 264 -20.52 4.02 -4.93
CA LEU A 264 -20.65 5.35 -5.52
C LEU A 264 -21.34 6.38 -4.61
N SER A 265 -22.26 5.98 -3.73
CA SER A 265 -22.91 6.94 -2.82
C SER A 265 -21.93 7.55 -1.81
N MET A 266 -20.85 6.84 -1.46
CA MET A 266 -19.80 7.38 -0.58
C MET A 266 -19.07 8.54 -1.25
N PHE A 267 -18.83 8.46 -2.57
CA PHE A 267 -18.20 9.52 -3.36
C PHE A 267 -19.18 10.64 -3.80
N GLN A 268 -20.49 10.45 -3.58
CA GLN A 268 -21.52 11.47 -3.82
C GLN A 268 -21.92 12.22 -2.54
N GLY A 269 -21.56 11.69 -1.36
CA GLY A 269 -21.73 12.37 -0.08
C GLY A 269 -20.80 13.57 0.03
N LYS A 270 -21.29 14.73 0.47
CA LYS A 270 -20.42 15.83 0.87
C LYS A 270 -19.69 15.43 2.14
N GLY A 271 -18.42 15.02 2.03
CA GLY A 271 -17.52 14.93 3.17
C GLY A 271 -17.46 16.27 3.92
N GLU A 272 -17.15 16.24 5.22
CA GLU A 272 -16.95 17.47 5.98
C GLU A 272 -15.79 18.27 5.34
N VAL A 273 -16.01 19.55 5.11
CA VAL A 273 -15.05 20.45 4.45
C VAL A 273 -14.66 21.54 5.45
N ASN A 274 -13.38 21.87 5.51
CA ASN A 274 -12.88 23.03 6.24
C ASN A 274 -13.40 24.33 5.60
N ALA A 275 -13.32 25.45 6.33
CA ALA A 275 -13.72 26.77 5.84
C ALA A 275 -12.97 27.22 4.57
N ASP A 276 -11.81 26.61 4.27
CA ASP A 276 -10.98 26.87 3.09
C ASP A 276 -11.26 25.92 1.91
N GLY A 277 -12.20 24.98 2.04
CA GLY A 277 -12.54 24.01 0.98
C GLY A 277 -11.74 22.70 1.00
N SER A 278 -10.79 22.51 1.91
CA SER A 278 -10.08 21.23 2.08
C SER A 278 -10.94 20.19 2.82
N ARG A 279 -10.89 18.91 2.41
CA ARG A 279 -11.66 17.83 3.05
C ARG A 279 -11.07 17.50 4.43
N LEU A 280 -11.92 17.29 5.44
CA LEU A 280 -11.51 16.96 6.82
C LEU A 280 -11.08 15.48 6.95
N ILE A 281 -9.96 15.11 6.32
CA ILE A 281 -9.22 13.86 6.61
C ILE A 281 -8.45 13.90 7.97
N PRO A 282 -7.90 15.04 8.46
CA PRO A 282 -6.71 14.99 9.31
C PRO A 282 -6.89 14.40 10.71
N ASP A 283 -8.11 14.35 11.25
CA ASP A 283 -8.34 14.07 12.67
C ASP A 283 -8.73 12.62 13.01
N LYS A 284 -8.75 11.70 12.05
CA LYS A 284 -9.43 10.40 12.22
C LYS A 284 -8.57 9.18 11.88
N ALA A 285 -7.50 9.36 11.11
CA ALA A 285 -6.63 8.28 10.66
C ALA A 285 -5.18 8.46 11.14
N ILE A 286 -4.49 7.33 11.29
CA ILE A 286 -3.06 7.22 11.60
C ILE A 286 -2.46 6.30 10.55
N LEU A 287 -1.54 6.78 9.71
CA LEU A 287 -0.81 5.94 8.77
C LEU A 287 0.62 5.71 9.24
N LEU A 288 1.01 4.44 9.22
CA LEU A 288 2.38 3.98 9.31
C LEU A 288 2.78 3.42 7.94
N SER A 289 3.66 4.12 7.21
CA SER A 289 4.17 3.67 5.92
C SER A 289 5.45 2.84 6.10
N GLY A 290 5.68 1.85 5.23
CA GLY A 290 6.87 1.00 5.27
C GLY A 290 8.16 1.69 4.83
N CYS A 291 8.06 2.70 3.98
CA CYS A 291 9.19 3.48 3.49
C CYS A 291 8.81 4.94 3.24
N GLN A 292 9.83 5.77 3.03
CA GLN A 292 9.68 7.12 2.49
C GLN A 292 9.51 7.06 0.96
N THR A 293 9.02 8.16 0.39
CA THR A 293 8.71 8.37 -1.04
C THR A 293 9.89 8.09 -1.98
N ASP A 294 11.13 8.23 -1.50
CA ASP A 294 12.41 8.04 -2.20
C ASP A 294 13.07 6.67 -1.91
N GLN A 295 12.37 5.77 -1.22
CA GLN A 295 12.93 4.50 -0.73
C GLN A 295 12.10 3.28 -1.11
N LYS A 296 12.72 2.09 -0.97
CA LYS A 296 12.10 0.80 -1.26
C LYS A 296 11.69 0.11 0.04
N SER A 297 10.45 -0.38 0.11
CA SER A 297 10.06 -1.44 1.04
C SER A 297 10.50 -2.79 0.47
N GLU A 298 10.96 -3.69 1.34
CA GLU A 298 11.56 -4.98 0.96
C GLU A 298 10.72 -6.18 1.44
N ASP A 299 10.52 -7.14 0.54
CA ASP A 299 10.06 -8.49 0.81
C ASP A 299 11.26 -9.42 0.97
N VAL A 300 11.36 -10.10 2.10
CA VAL A 300 12.53 -10.90 2.47
C VAL A 300 12.17 -12.38 2.40
N TYR A 301 13.02 -13.18 1.76
CA TYR A 301 12.91 -14.63 1.71
C TYR A 301 14.23 -15.29 2.11
N ILE A 302 14.20 -16.11 3.15
CA ILE A 302 15.35 -16.86 3.65
C ILE A 302 15.31 -18.27 3.06
N ARG A 303 16.13 -18.55 2.03
CA ARG A 303 16.08 -19.81 1.28
C ARG A 303 16.22 -21.05 2.17
N ARG A 304 17.11 -21.00 3.15
CA ARG A 304 17.41 -22.12 4.06
C ARG A 304 16.23 -22.53 4.93
N THR A 305 15.41 -21.58 5.37
CA THR A 305 14.30 -21.83 6.31
C THR A 305 12.94 -21.79 5.64
N GLY A 306 12.86 -21.30 4.40
CA GLY A 306 11.61 -20.99 3.71
C GLY A 306 10.84 -19.81 4.32
N LYS A 307 11.42 -19.11 5.31
CA LYS A 307 10.74 -18.00 5.99
C LYS A 307 10.68 -16.79 5.06
N ALA A 308 9.48 -16.24 4.87
CA ALA A 308 9.24 -15.01 4.11
C ALA A 308 8.48 -13.97 4.93
N TYR A 309 8.83 -12.68 4.81
CA TYR A 309 8.18 -11.58 5.51
C TYR A 309 8.48 -10.22 4.89
N GLY A 310 7.59 -9.25 5.08
CA GLY A 310 7.85 -7.84 4.84
C GLY A 310 8.71 -7.24 5.94
N ALA A 311 9.74 -6.51 5.57
CA ALA A 311 10.69 -6.00 6.54
C ALA A 311 10.03 -5.04 7.56
N PHE A 312 9.05 -4.22 7.14
CA PHE A 312 8.37 -3.32 8.09
C PHE A 312 7.38 -4.07 9.00
N SER A 313 6.57 -4.96 8.43
CA SER A 313 5.63 -5.79 9.20
C SER A 313 6.36 -6.67 10.21
N ASP A 314 7.49 -7.28 9.84
CA ASP A 314 8.32 -8.06 10.77
C ASP A 314 8.94 -7.20 11.87
N ALA A 315 9.37 -5.97 11.56
CA ALA A 315 9.86 -5.02 12.57
C ALA A 315 8.76 -4.70 13.61
N ILE A 316 7.53 -4.39 13.17
CA ILE A 316 6.39 -4.18 14.08
C ILE A 316 6.17 -5.40 14.97
N GLN A 317 6.12 -6.60 14.39
CA GLN A 317 5.91 -7.84 15.14
C GLN A 317 7.04 -8.11 16.14
N THR A 318 8.29 -7.80 15.79
CA THR A 318 9.46 -7.95 16.68
C THR A 318 9.42 -6.98 17.86
N ILE A 319 8.99 -5.74 17.63
CA ILE A 319 8.81 -4.75 18.71
C ILE A 319 7.70 -5.19 19.64
N LEU A 320 6.58 -5.65 19.09
CA LEU A 320 5.45 -6.12 19.90
C LEU A 320 5.77 -7.40 20.68
N SER A 321 6.58 -8.31 20.16
CA SER A 321 6.95 -9.54 20.89
C SER A 321 7.91 -9.26 22.05
N THR A 322 8.79 -8.27 21.92
CA THR A 322 9.77 -7.89 22.95
C THR A 322 9.23 -6.88 23.96
N THR A 323 8.18 -6.14 23.61
CA THR A 323 7.51 -5.21 24.52
C THR A 323 6.53 -5.98 25.42
N ARG A 324 6.75 -5.94 26.74
CA ARG A 324 5.82 -6.49 27.74
C ARG A 324 4.37 -6.07 27.43
N LYS A 325 3.39 -6.95 27.61
CA LYS A 325 1.98 -6.67 27.24
C LYS A 325 1.42 -5.44 27.98
N GLU A 326 1.91 -5.20 29.20
CA GLU A 326 1.49 -4.09 30.07
C GLU A 326 2.15 -2.76 29.69
N LYS A 327 3.27 -2.79 28.93
CA LYS A 327 3.96 -1.58 28.49
C LYS A 327 3.26 -1.03 27.25
N LYS A 328 2.72 0.18 27.40
CA LYS A 328 2.09 0.95 26.32
C LYS A 328 3.16 1.45 25.36
N ILE A 329 3.08 1.05 24.09
CA ILE A 329 3.88 1.61 23.00
C ILE A 329 3.04 2.63 22.24
N THR A 330 3.59 3.81 21.97
CA THR A 330 2.90 4.86 21.21
C THR A 330 3.08 4.66 19.71
N ASN A 331 2.27 5.33 18.88
CA ASN A 331 2.46 5.33 17.43
C ASN A 331 3.85 5.85 17.04
N LYS A 332 4.30 6.93 17.69
CA LYS A 332 5.64 7.50 17.52
C LYS A 332 6.74 6.48 17.85
N ASP A 333 6.66 5.86 19.03
CA ASP A 333 7.68 4.91 19.48
C ASP A 333 7.73 3.69 18.58
N MET A 334 6.58 3.20 18.11
CA MET A 334 6.51 2.08 17.15
C MET A 334 7.36 2.37 15.89
N VAL A 335 7.14 3.52 15.26
CA VAL A 335 7.87 3.90 14.03
C VAL A 335 9.35 4.16 14.31
N MET A 336 9.68 4.82 15.43
CA MET A 336 11.07 5.10 15.81
C MET A 336 11.86 3.83 16.11
N GLU A 337 11.28 2.89 16.86
CA GLU A 337 11.92 1.59 17.14
C GLU A 337 12.01 0.74 15.86
N ALA A 338 11.01 0.79 14.97
CA ALA A 338 11.08 0.11 13.68
C ALA A 338 12.25 0.62 12.83
N ARG A 339 12.43 1.96 12.72
CA ARG A 339 13.60 2.56 12.05
C ARG A 339 14.92 2.08 12.64
N LYS A 340 15.04 2.00 13.97
CA LYS A 340 16.26 1.50 14.64
C LYS A 340 16.54 0.03 14.31
N LEU A 341 15.51 -0.82 14.38
CA LEU A 341 15.64 -2.25 14.08
C LEU A 341 16.03 -2.49 12.62
N LEU A 342 15.34 -1.83 11.68
CA LEU A 342 15.61 -1.94 10.25
C LEU A 342 17.04 -1.49 9.90
N LYS A 343 17.50 -0.37 10.47
CA LYS A 343 18.88 0.10 10.33
C LYS A 343 19.88 -0.92 10.86
N LYS A 344 19.62 -1.52 12.03
CA LYS A 344 20.49 -2.58 12.62
C LYS A 344 20.54 -3.83 11.73
N GLN A 345 19.44 -4.15 11.06
CA GLN A 345 19.34 -5.25 10.10
C GLN A 345 19.83 -4.88 8.68
N LYS A 346 20.39 -3.67 8.50
CA LYS A 346 20.93 -3.15 7.23
C LYS A 346 19.89 -2.93 6.13
N PHE A 347 18.61 -2.80 6.47
CA PHE A 347 17.60 -2.29 5.53
C PHE A 347 17.78 -0.79 5.32
N THR A 348 17.58 -0.35 4.07
CA THR A 348 17.63 1.07 3.68
C THR A 348 16.33 1.82 3.98
N GLN A 349 15.22 1.08 4.08
CA GLN A 349 13.88 1.62 4.27
C GLN A 349 13.70 2.28 5.63
N ARG A 350 12.99 3.42 5.65
CA ARG A 350 12.68 4.20 6.84
C ARG A 350 11.17 4.41 6.94
N PRO A 351 10.49 3.65 7.80
CA PRO A 351 9.05 3.79 7.98
C PRO A 351 8.62 5.21 8.35
N GLY A 352 7.45 5.66 7.89
CA GLY A 352 6.91 6.98 8.16
C GLY A 352 5.75 6.96 9.17
N LEU A 353 5.45 8.11 9.79
CA LEU A 353 4.24 8.32 10.59
C LEU A 353 3.51 9.56 10.11
N TYR A 354 2.25 9.40 9.73
CA TYR A 354 1.37 10.47 9.28
C TYR A 354 0.11 10.44 10.14
N CYS A 355 -0.10 11.47 10.95
CA CYS A 355 -1.29 11.60 11.80
C CYS A 355 -1.41 13.03 12.34
N HIS A 356 -2.59 13.43 12.79
CA HIS A 356 -2.75 14.63 13.60
C HIS A 356 -1.95 14.53 14.91
N ASP A 357 -1.40 15.66 15.40
CA ASP A 357 -0.53 15.77 16.58
C ASP A 357 -1.07 15.02 17.81
N ARG A 358 -2.40 15.05 17.98
CA ARG A 358 -3.13 14.38 19.08
C ARG A 358 -2.94 12.86 19.13
N TYR A 359 -2.54 12.21 18.04
CA TYR A 359 -2.38 10.75 17.94
C TYR A 359 -0.94 10.27 18.01
N VAL A 360 0.03 11.16 17.85
CA VAL A 360 1.47 10.84 17.85
C VAL A 360 1.84 10.00 19.08
N ASN A 361 1.42 10.47 20.26
CA ASN A 361 1.73 9.84 21.54
C ASN A 361 0.58 8.95 22.07
N LYS A 362 -0.44 8.64 21.25
CA LYS A 362 -1.47 7.67 21.62
C LYS A 362 -0.93 6.25 21.44
N GLN A 363 -1.54 5.33 22.19
CA GLN A 363 -1.22 3.90 22.08
C GLN A 363 -1.41 3.40 20.65
N PHE A 364 -0.45 2.60 20.20
CA PHE A 364 -0.52 1.90 18.93
C PHE A 364 -1.73 0.95 18.94
N ILE A 365 -2.60 1.10 17.94
CA ILE A 365 -3.88 0.39 17.77
C ILE A 365 -4.94 0.75 18.83
N CYS A 366 -4.86 0.25 20.07
CA CYS A 366 -5.90 0.46 21.09
C CYS A 366 -5.38 0.60 22.52
#